data_AF-A0A931W929-F1
#
_entry.id   AF-A0A931W929-F1
#
_cell.length_a   1.000
_cell.length_b   1.000
_cell.length_c   1.000
_cell.angle_alpha   90.00
_cell.angle_beta   90.00
_cell.angle_gamma   90.00
#
_symmetry.space_group_name_H-M   'P 1'
#
loop_
_entity.id
_entity.type
_entity.pdbx_description
1 polymer ?
#
loop_
_entity_poly.entity_id
_entity_poly.type
_entity_poly.pdbx_seq_one_letter_code
_entity_poly.pdbx_strand_id
1 'polypeptide(L)'
;MAEVADRALSILSGYVGVVAETMKKVAPEVWRIMVRQQYVNAIAGPFVPFALIMFVAIYAVVTARWWDKTKVEPRSDEAVARVWLVHVIPFALFIVFGIWTSIRLSYSVQMLINPEYYAFRDLVHILLNKGGF
;
A
#
# COMPACT_ATOMS: atom_id res chain seq x y z
N MET A 1 -0.66 -23.18 -50.30
CA MET A 1 -0.83 -21.95 -49.49
C MET A 1 -2.06 -22.05 -48.59
N ALA A 2 -3.27 -22.30 -49.12
CA ALA A 2 -4.50 -22.43 -48.32
C ALA A 2 -4.46 -23.58 -47.29
N GLU A 3 -3.98 -24.76 -47.67
CA GLU A 3 -3.94 -25.94 -46.79
C GLU A 3 -2.97 -25.80 -45.60
N VAL A 4 -1.91 -25.00 -45.75
CA VAL A 4 -0.96 -24.67 -44.67
C VAL A 4 -1.56 -23.64 -43.72
N ALA A 5 -2.32 -22.67 -44.25
CA ALA A 5 -3.04 -21.69 -43.45
C ALA A 5 -4.16 -22.35 -42.63
N ASP A 6 -4.91 -23.29 -43.20
CA ASP A 6 -5.96 -24.03 -42.50
C ASP A 6 -5.40 -24.94 -41.40
N ARG A 7 -4.24 -25.59 -41.63
CA ARG A 7 -3.53 -26.34 -40.59
C ARG A 7 -3.00 -25.44 -39.48
N ALA A 8 -2.46 -24.27 -39.81
CA ALA A 8 -2.01 -23.31 -38.81
C ALA A 8 -3.18 -22.79 -37.97
N LEU A 9 -4.33 -22.50 -38.59
CA LEU A 9 -5.55 -22.08 -37.91
C LEU A 9 -6.15 -23.17 -37.03
N SER A 10 -6.14 -24.44 -37.44
CA SER A 10 -6.66 -25.54 -36.62
C SER A 10 -5.76 -25.81 -35.40
N ILE A 11 -4.43 -25.72 -35.59
CA ILE A 11 -3.46 -25.85 -34.51
C ILE A 11 -3.60 -24.68 -33.52
N LEU A 12 -3.72 -23.44 -34.02
CA LEU A 12 -4.01 -22.26 -33.20
C LEU A 12 -5.33 -22.39 -32.44
N SER A 13 -6.39 -22.86 -33.09
CA SER A 13 -7.69 -23.09 -32.45
C SER A 13 -7.59 -24.15 -31.34
N GLY A 14 -6.83 -25.23 -31.56
CA GLY A 14 -6.54 -26.25 -30.56
C GLY A 14 -5.75 -25.69 -29.36
N TYR A 15 -4.71 -24.89 -29.61
CA TYR A 15 -3.97 -24.22 -28.55
C TYR A 15 -4.81 -23.21 -27.78
N VAL A 16 -5.64 -22.41 -28.47
CA VAL A 16 -6.59 -21.48 -27.83
C VAL A 16 -7.61 -22.22 -26.98
N GLY A 17 -8.11 -23.37 -27.44
CA GLY A 17 -9.00 -24.23 -26.66
C GLY A 17 -8.35 -24.75 -25.37
N VAL A 18 -7.13 -25.27 -25.45
CA VAL A 18 -6.37 -25.76 -24.29
C VAL A 18 -6.06 -24.62 -23.31
N VAL A 19 -5.69 -23.44 -23.81
CA VAL A 19 -5.45 -22.25 -23.00
C VAL A 19 -6.74 -21.78 -22.32
N ALA A 20 -7.85 -21.73 -23.05
CA ALA A 20 -9.15 -21.34 -22.51
C ALA A 20 -9.65 -22.32 -21.43
N GLU A 21 -9.46 -23.63 -21.64
CA GLU A 21 -9.86 -24.64 -20.67
C GLU A 21 -8.96 -24.64 -19.42
N THR A 22 -7.65 -24.42 -19.60
CA THR A 22 -6.71 -24.23 -18.51
C THR A 22 -7.04 -22.95 -17.73
N MET A 23 -7.32 -21.84 -18.42
CA MET A 23 -7.79 -20.59 -17.82
C MET A 23 -9.08 -20.81 -17.04
N LYS A 24 -10.01 -21.63 -17.53
CA LYS A 24 -11.27 -21.95 -16.83
C LYS A 24 -11.02 -22.72 -15.52
N LYS A 25 -10.01 -23.58 -15.48
CA LYS A 25 -9.59 -24.32 -14.27
C LYS A 25 -8.80 -23.46 -13.29
N VAL A 26 -7.97 -22.54 -13.80
CA VAL A 26 -7.07 -21.68 -13.01
C VAL A 26 -7.77 -20.40 -12.50
N ALA A 27 -8.78 -19.90 -13.21
CA ALA A 27 -9.56 -18.72 -12.84
C ALA A 27 -10.09 -18.73 -11.39
N PRO A 28 -10.72 -19.81 -10.86
CA PRO A 28 -11.18 -19.82 -9.48
C PRO A 28 -10.04 -19.77 -8.45
N GLU A 29 -8.86 -20.33 -8.77
CA GLU A 29 -7.69 -20.24 -7.89
C GLU A 29 -7.08 -18.84 -7.91
N VAL A 30 -6.95 -18.24 -9.09
CA VAL A 30 -6.47 -16.86 -9.24
C VAL A 30 -7.40 -15.89 -8.52
N TRP A 31 -8.71 -16.04 -8.66
CA TRP A 31 -9.70 -15.25 -7.93
C TRP A 31 -9.51 -15.35 -6.41
N ARG A 32 -9.34 -16.58 -5.89
CA ARG A 32 -9.09 -16.81 -4.46
C ARG A 32 -7.81 -16.15 -3.98
N ILE A 33 -6.74 -16.19 -4.78
CA ILE A 33 -5.46 -15.55 -4.46
C ILE A 33 -5.62 -14.03 -4.44
N MET A 34 -6.33 -13.44 -5.42
CA MET A 34 -6.58 -12.00 -5.47
C MET A 34 -7.36 -11.50 -4.26
N VAL A 35 -8.41 -12.22 -3.85
CA VAL A 35 -9.16 -11.90 -2.63
C VAL A 35 -8.25 -11.98 -1.39
N ARG A 36 -7.41 -13.01 -1.28
CA ARG A 36 -6.42 -13.11 -0.18
C ARG A 36 -5.40 -11.97 -0.19
N GLN A 37 -4.97 -11.52 -1.35
CA GLN A 37 -4.07 -10.37 -1.48
C GLN A 37 -4.71 -9.10 -0.94
N GLN A 38 -6.02 -8.89 -1.15
CA GLN A 38 -6.72 -7.73 -0.57
C GLN A 38 -6.74 -7.76 0.96
N TYR A 39 -6.93 -8.94 1.57
CA TYR A 39 -6.82 -9.10 3.02
C TYR A 39 -5.41 -8.78 3.53
N VAL A 40 -4.38 -9.28 2.85
CA VAL A 40 -2.97 -9.00 3.22
C VAL A 40 -2.68 -7.51 3.06
N ASN A 41 -3.12 -6.88 1.97
CA ASN A 41 -2.93 -5.45 1.73
C ASN A 41 -3.68 -4.58 2.74
N ALA A 42 -4.87 -4.99 3.17
CA ALA A 42 -5.61 -4.32 4.23
C ALA A 42 -4.89 -4.39 5.58
N ILE A 43 -4.27 -5.52 5.91
CA ILE A 43 -3.53 -5.68 7.18
C ILE A 43 -2.18 -4.97 7.13
N ALA A 44 -1.46 -5.08 6.02
CA ALA A 44 -0.13 -4.50 5.84
C ALA A 44 -0.18 -2.98 5.55
N GLY A 45 -1.25 -2.50 4.93
CA GLY A 45 -1.40 -1.11 4.48
C GLY A 45 -1.22 -0.05 5.59
N PRO A 46 -1.79 -0.25 6.79
CA PRO A 46 -1.60 0.65 7.92
C PRO A 46 -0.24 0.50 8.62
N PHE A 47 0.52 -0.58 8.37
CA PHE A 47 1.74 -0.88 9.13
C PHE A 47 2.81 0.20 8.97
N VAL A 48 3.09 0.62 7.73
CA VAL A 48 4.09 1.67 7.44
C VAL A 48 3.79 3.00 8.12
N PRO A 49 2.61 3.61 7.94
CA PRO A 49 2.33 4.89 8.58
C PRO A 49 2.25 4.77 10.11
N PHE A 50 1.82 3.63 10.65
CA PHE A 50 1.85 3.36 12.09
C PHE A 50 3.29 3.28 12.64
N ALA A 51 4.19 2.60 11.92
CA ALA A 51 5.61 2.53 12.29
C ALA A 51 6.27 3.92 12.29
N LEU A 52 5.91 4.79 11.35
CA LEU A 52 6.39 6.17 11.31
C LEU A 52 5.90 7.00 12.51
N ILE A 53 4.64 6.85 12.92
CA ILE A 53 4.13 7.48 14.15
C ILE A 53 4.94 7.03 15.36
N MET A 54 5.18 5.72 15.49
CA MET A 54 5.99 5.17 16.58
C MET A 54 7.42 5.71 16.56
N PHE A 55 8.03 5.81 15.37
CA PHE A 55 9.35 6.40 15.21
C PHE A 55 9.41 7.86 15.65
N VAL A 56 8.42 8.68 15.25
CA VAL A 56 8.33 10.09 15.67
C VAL A 56 8.15 10.22 17.17
N ALA A 57 7.33 9.35 17.79
CA ALA A 57 7.15 9.33 19.24
C ALA A 57 8.46 8.99 19.97
N ILE A 58 9.20 7.98 19.49
CA ILE A 58 10.51 7.62 20.04
C ILE A 58 11.50 8.78 19.87
N TYR A 59 11.56 9.38 18.69
CA TYR A 59 12.41 10.53 18.41
C TYR A 59 12.13 11.69 19.38
N ALA A 60 10.86 12.05 19.58
CA ALA A 60 10.46 13.10 20.51
C ALA A 60 10.89 12.81 21.95
N VAL A 61 10.71 11.57 22.42
CA VAL A 61 11.10 11.16 23.77
C VAL A 61 12.63 11.16 23.93
N VAL A 62 13.37 10.63 22.96
CA VAL A 62 14.83 10.55 23.00
C VAL A 62 15.43 11.94 23.00
N THR A 63 15.01 12.81 22.06
CA THR A 63 15.48 14.20 22.00
C THR A 63 15.12 15.00 23.25
N ALA A 64 13.92 14.82 23.81
CA ALA A 64 13.53 15.46 25.05
C ALA A 64 14.36 15.00 26.27
N ARG A 65 14.82 13.75 26.28
CA ARG A 65 15.65 13.18 27.36
C ARG A 65 17.13 13.54 27.24
N TRP A 66 17.65 13.60 26.03
CA TRP A 66 19.08 13.84 25.78
C TRP A 66 19.44 15.32 25.81
N TRP A 67 18.46 16.22 25.61
CA TRP A 67 18.69 17.65 25.70
C TRP A 67 18.65 18.13 27.16
N ASP A 68 19.80 18.49 27.70
CA ASP A 68 19.95 18.98 29.07
C ASP A 68 19.24 20.32 29.25
N LYS A 69 18.18 20.33 30.05
CA LYS A 69 17.31 21.51 30.26
C LYS A 69 17.97 22.57 31.14
N THR A 70 19.04 22.20 31.86
CA THR A 70 19.67 23.05 32.88
C THR A 70 20.75 23.97 32.31
N LYS A 71 21.21 23.70 31.08
CA LYS A 71 22.30 24.43 30.41
C LYS A 71 21.83 25.49 29.42
N VAL A 72 20.53 25.57 29.17
CA VAL A 72 19.98 26.42 28.10
C VAL A 72 19.43 27.71 28.70
N GLU A 73 20.04 28.84 28.34
CA GLU A 73 19.53 30.16 28.74
C GLU A 73 18.17 30.44 28.06
N PRO A 74 17.17 30.94 28.80
CA PRO A 74 15.77 31.05 28.33
C PRO A 74 15.52 32.01 27.17
N ARG A 75 16.54 32.76 26.71
CA ARG A 75 16.47 33.65 25.53
C ARG A 75 17.56 33.37 24.47
N SER A 76 18.26 32.24 24.59
CA SER A 76 19.25 31.82 23.60
C SER A 76 18.59 31.21 22.37
N ASP A 77 19.28 31.26 21.22
CA ASP A 77 18.89 30.56 20.00
C ASP A 77 18.73 29.04 20.24
N GLU A 78 19.49 28.48 21.18
CA GLU A 78 19.38 27.09 21.61
C GLU A 78 18.04 26.77 22.27
N ALA A 79 17.46 27.70 23.04
CA ALA A 79 16.14 27.52 23.64
C ALA A 79 15.05 27.46 22.56
N VAL A 80 15.16 28.31 21.54
CA VAL A 80 14.25 28.32 20.39
C VAL A 80 14.39 27.02 19.61
N ALA A 81 15.63 26.62 19.27
CA ALA A 81 15.91 25.37 18.56
C ALA A 81 15.35 24.14 19.30
N ARG A 82 15.47 24.10 20.63
CA ARG A 82 14.91 23.04 21.47
C ARG A 82 13.39 22.97 21.38
N VAL A 83 12.69 24.10 21.44
CA VAL A 83 11.22 24.12 21.30
C VAL A 83 10.81 23.56 19.94
N TRP A 84 11.49 23.98 18.87
CA TRP A 84 11.21 23.50 17.53
C TRP A 84 11.49 22.01 17.35
N LEU A 85 12.67 21.53 17.74
CA LEU A 85 13.09 20.14 17.51
C LEU A 85 12.40 19.12 18.42
N VAL A 86 12.05 19.50 19.65
CA VAL A 86 11.44 18.57 20.62
C VAL A 86 9.92 18.61 20.55
N HIS A 87 9.31 19.75 20.20
CA HIS A 87 7.85 19.91 20.26
C HIS A 87 7.25 20.18 18.89
N VAL A 88 7.66 21.25 18.20
CA VAL A 88 6.96 21.71 16.99
C VAL A 88 7.11 20.71 15.83
N ILE A 89 8.33 20.28 15.52
CA ILE A 89 8.61 19.35 14.42
C ILE A 89 7.98 17.98 14.69
N PRO A 90 8.19 17.34 15.85
CA PRO A 90 7.55 16.06 16.14
C PRO A 90 6.03 16.14 16.13
N PHE A 91 5.44 17.24 16.66
CA PHE A 91 4.00 17.43 16.65
C PHE A 91 3.44 17.57 15.23
N ALA A 92 4.09 18.36 14.37
CA ALA A 92 3.70 18.48 12.97
C ALA A 92 3.79 17.13 12.23
N LEU A 93 4.87 16.37 12.44
CA LEU A 93 5.02 15.03 11.87
C LEU A 93 3.97 14.06 12.40
N PHE A 94 3.61 14.14 13.67
CA PHE A 94 2.56 13.32 14.28
C PHE A 94 1.20 13.58 13.63
N ILE A 95 0.87 14.85 13.35
CA ILE A 95 -0.37 15.20 12.64
C ILE A 95 -0.34 14.64 11.21
N VAL A 96 0.74 14.87 10.47
CA VAL A 96 0.86 14.43 9.07
C VAL A 96 0.74 12.90 8.98
N PHE A 97 1.48 12.16 9.79
CA PHE A 97 1.41 10.70 9.80
C PHE A 97 0.11 10.18 10.42
N GLY A 98 -0.50 10.91 11.35
CA GLY A 98 -1.82 10.60 11.91
C GLY A 98 -2.94 10.69 10.87
N ILE A 99 -2.94 11.74 10.05
CA ILE A 99 -3.87 11.89 8.92
C ILE A 99 -3.63 10.76 7.91
N TRP A 100 -2.36 10.50 7.56
CA TRP A 100 -2.02 9.45 6.61
C TRP A 100 -2.46 8.06 7.11
N THR A 101 -2.22 7.76 8.39
CA THR A 101 -2.65 6.51 9.03
C THR A 101 -4.16 6.38 9.00
N SER A 102 -4.89 7.44 9.35
CA SER A 102 -6.37 7.45 9.31
C SER A 102 -6.91 7.14 7.92
N ILE A 103 -6.34 7.76 6.88
CA ILE A 103 -6.71 7.51 5.49
C ILE A 103 -6.42 6.05 5.11
N ARG A 104 -5.23 5.54 5.43
CA ARG A 104 -4.84 4.15 5.12
C ARG A 104 -5.70 3.13 5.87
N LEU A 105 -6.04 3.41 7.11
CA LEU A 105 -6.90 2.55 7.93
C LEU A 105 -8.33 2.52 7.38
N SER A 106 -8.86 3.67 6.92
CA SER A 106 -10.15 3.72 6.23
C SER A 106 -10.19 2.83 4.99
N TYR A 107 -9.17 2.92 4.12
CA TYR A 107 -9.07 2.03 2.95
C TYR A 107 -8.93 0.56 3.34
N SER A 108 -8.18 0.28 4.39
CA SER A 108 -7.98 -1.09 4.89
C SER A 108 -9.27 -1.70 5.40
N VAL A 109 -10.08 -0.93 6.14
CA VAL A 109 -11.41 -1.35 6.60
C VAL A 109 -12.33 -1.62 5.41
N GLN A 110 -12.32 -0.76 4.39
CA GLN A 110 -13.13 -0.98 3.18
C GLN A 110 -12.73 -2.27 2.45
N MET A 111 -11.44 -2.54 2.32
CA MET A 111 -10.91 -3.78 1.72
C MET A 111 -11.26 -5.03 2.55
N LEU A 112 -11.31 -4.93 3.88
CA LEU A 112 -11.73 -6.02 4.75
C LEU A 112 -13.23 -6.34 4.65
N ILE A 113 -14.07 -5.31 4.51
CA ILE A 113 -15.53 -5.47 4.44
C ILE A 113 -15.97 -6.10 3.10
N ASN A 114 -15.37 -5.69 1.98
CA ASN A 114 -15.73 -6.21 0.67
C ASN A 114 -14.50 -6.46 -0.23
N PRO A 115 -13.69 -7.47 0.08
CA PRO A 115 -12.45 -7.74 -0.65
C PRO A 115 -12.70 -8.17 -2.10
N GLU A 116 -13.85 -8.80 -2.39
CA GLU A 116 -14.23 -9.25 -3.74
C GLU A 116 -14.44 -8.06 -4.68
N TYR A 117 -15.13 -7.02 -4.21
CA TYR A 117 -15.32 -5.79 -4.97
C TYR A 117 -13.98 -5.12 -5.30
N TYR A 118 -13.07 -5.02 -4.32
CA TYR A 118 -11.75 -4.41 -4.54
C TYR A 118 -10.84 -5.27 -5.43
N ALA A 119 -10.89 -6.60 -5.31
CA ALA A 119 -10.19 -7.50 -6.22
C ALA A 119 -10.67 -7.34 -7.67
N PHE A 120 -11.98 -7.23 -7.88
CA PHE A 120 -12.53 -6.98 -9.22
C PHE A 120 -12.16 -5.60 -9.75
N ARG A 121 -12.23 -4.56 -8.91
CA ARG A 121 -11.83 -3.20 -9.28
C ARG A 121 -10.35 -3.15 -9.69
N ASP A 122 -9.46 -3.81 -8.96
CA ASP A 122 -8.04 -3.89 -9.30
C ASP A 122 -7.82 -4.65 -10.61
N LEU A 123 -8.56 -5.73 -10.85
CA LEU A 123 -8.53 -6.46 -12.11
C LEU A 123 -8.95 -5.57 -13.29
N VAL A 124 -10.05 -4.82 -13.14
CA VAL A 124 -10.53 -3.86 -14.14
C VAL A 124 -9.51 -2.75 -14.36
N HIS A 125 -8.92 -2.19 -13.30
CA HIS A 125 -7.87 -1.18 -13.43
C HIS A 125 -6.64 -1.71 -14.16
N ILE A 126 -6.20 -2.95 -13.88
CA ILE A 126 -5.08 -3.58 -14.60
C ILE A 126 -5.42 -3.76 -16.08
N LEU A 127 -6.64 -4.18 -16.41
CA LEU A 127 -7.07 -4.36 -17.79
C LEU A 127 -7.19 -3.03 -18.54
N LEU A 128 -7.71 -1.99 -17.90
CA LEU A 128 -7.89 -0.66 -18.49
C LEU A 128 -6.56 0.10 -18.63
N ASN A 129 -5.66 0.00 -17.64
CA ASN A 129 -4.34 0.66 -17.70
C ASN A 129 -3.32 -0.11 -18.56
N LYS A 130 -3.54 -1.40 -18.87
CA LYS A 130 -2.71 -2.14 -19.84
C LYS A 130 -2.96 -1.75 -21.31
N GLY A 131 -3.92 -0.87 -21.58
CA GLY A 131 -4.14 -0.25 -22.91
C GLY A 131 -3.28 0.98 -23.19
N GLY A 132 -2.49 1.46 -22.22
CA GLY A 132 -1.57 2.58 -22.39
C GLY A 132 -0.12 2.14 -22.25
N PHE A 133 0.44 1.59 -23.33
CA PHE A 133 1.89 1.59 -23.57
C PHE A 133 2.24 2.81 -24.39
#